data_AF-A0A7V3SZF7-F1
#
_entry.id   AF-A0A7V3SZF7-F1
#
_cell.length_a   1.000
_cell.length_b   1.000
_cell.length_c   1.000
_cell.angle_alpha   90.00
_cell.angle_beta   90.00
_cell.angle_gamma   90.00
#
_symmetry.space_group_name_H-M   'P 1'
#
loop_
_entity.id
_entity.type
_entity.pdbx_description
1 polymer ?
#
loop_
_entity_poly.entity_id
_entity_poly.type
_entity_poly.pdbx_seq_one_letter_code
_entity_poly.pdbx_strand_id
1 'polypeptide(L)' 'KNELGADDISLQHDLALIIIVGEGMRHTLGMAARATVALSNASVNIEMMNQGSSEISMMFAVKAGDSKNAVKALYKEFFE' A
#
# COMPACT_ATOMS: atom_id res chain seq x y z
N LYS A 1 -16.89 -33.23 5.36
CA LYS A 1 -16.83 -31.76 5.50
C LYS A 1 -15.74 -31.48 6.53
N ASN A 2 -14.51 -31.27 6.09
CA ASN A 2 -13.40 -30.98 6.98
C ASN A 2 -13.37 -29.46 7.14
N GLU A 3 -13.76 -28.97 8.29
CA GLU A 3 -13.58 -27.56 8.65
C GLU A 3 -12.09 -27.25 8.76
N LEU A 4 -11.70 -26.04 8.37
CA LEU A 4 -10.30 -25.61 8.23
C LEU A 4 -9.52 -25.56 9.55
N GLY A 5 -10.18 -25.73 10.70
CA GLY A 5 -9.54 -25.74 12.02
C GLY A 5 -8.83 -24.44 12.38
N ALA A 6 -9.35 -23.29 11.96
CA ALA A 6 -8.73 -21.99 12.26
C ALA A 6 -8.89 -21.64 13.74
N ASP A 7 -7.78 -21.26 14.39
CA ASP A 7 -7.76 -20.90 15.82
C ASP A 7 -8.41 -19.53 16.08
N ASP A 8 -8.25 -18.57 15.15
CA ASP A 8 -8.83 -17.22 15.25
C ASP A 8 -9.11 -16.62 13.86
N ILE A 9 -10.12 -15.74 13.81
CA ILE A 9 -10.50 -14.99 12.62
C ILE A 9 -10.77 -13.53 13.02
N SER A 10 -9.93 -12.63 12.52
CA SER A 10 -10.11 -11.18 12.69
C SER A 10 -10.56 -10.52 11.39
N LEU A 11 -11.52 -9.60 11.50
CA LEU A 11 -11.97 -8.74 10.40
C LEU A 11 -11.46 -7.33 10.61
N GLN A 12 -10.93 -6.72 9.56
CA GLN A 12 -10.55 -5.31 9.55
C GLN A 12 -11.34 -4.58 8.47
N HIS A 13 -12.11 -3.58 8.90
CA HIS A 13 -12.93 -2.74 8.04
C HIS A 13 -12.29 -1.35 7.87
N ASP A 14 -12.90 -0.54 7.00
CA ASP A 14 -12.53 0.86 6.78
C ASP A 14 -11.08 1.05 6.32
N LEU A 15 -10.68 0.22 5.35
CA LEU A 15 -9.42 0.35 4.65
C LEU A 15 -9.63 1.00 3.28
N ALA A 16 -8.70 1.86 2.89
CA ALA A 16 -8.56 2.35 1.54
C ALA A 16 -7.36 1.68 0.88
N LEU A 17 -7.55 1.19 -0.35
CA LEU A 17 -6.49 0.62 -1.17
C LEU A 17 -5.97 1.67 -2.15
N ILE A 18 -4.66 1.87 -2.16
CA ILE A 18 -3.97 2.79 -3.05
C ILE A 18 -2.98 1.98 -3.87
N ILE A 19 -3.02 2.13 -5.18
CA ILE A 19 -2.17 1.40 -6.11
C ILE A 19 -1.34 2.42 -6.89
N ILE A 20 -0.02 2.26 -6.81
CA ILE A 20 0.93 2.96 -7.67
C ILE A 20 1.12 2.07 -8.89
N VAL A 21 1.05 2.65 -10.09
CA VAL A 21 1.19 1.95 -11.38
C VAL A 21 2.21 2.68 -12.25
N GLY A 22 3.07 1.92 -12.95
CA GLY A 22 4.10 2.48 -13.80
C GLY A 22 4.97 1.41 -14.45
N GLU A 23 5.18 1.52 -15.77
CA GLU A 23 5.96 0.55 -16.56
C GLU A 23 7.43 0.45 -16.11
N GLY A 24 7.99 1.55 -15.60
CA GLY A 24 9.37 1.62 -15.12
C GLY A 24 9.62 0.99 -13.74
N MET A 25 8.57 0.56 -13.01
CA MET A 25 8.73 0.06 -11.64
C MET A 25 9.67 -1.14 -11.54
N ARG A 26 9.62 -2.06 -12.49
CA ARG A 26 10.50 -3.24 -12.57
C ARG A 26 11.99 -2.88 -12.50
N HIS A 27 12.37 -1.80 -13.16
CA HIS A 27 13.77 -1.42 -13.37
C HIS A 27 14.24 -0.32 -12.43
N THR A 28 13.34 0.18 -11.57
CA THR A 28 13.67 1.28 -10.66
C THR A 28 13.85 0.73 -9.25
N LEU A 29 15.09 0.75 -8.78
CA LEU A 29 15.41 0.33 -7.41
C LEU A 29 14.83 1.33 -6.40
N GLY A 30 14.34 0.83 -5.27
CA GLY A 30 13.90 1.66 -4.15
C GLY A 30 12.46 2.19 -4.22
N MET A 31 11.62 1.74 -5.16
CA MET A 31 10.21 2.19 -5.25
C MET A 31 9.42 1.96 -3.97
N ALA A 32 9.57 0.78 -3.36
CA ALA A 32 8.98 0.48 -2.06
C ALA A 32 9.44 1.46 -0.99
N ALA A 33 10.76 1.71 -0.90
CA ALA A 33 11.34 2.62 0.09
C ALA A 33 10.85 4.06 -0.09
N ARG A 34 10.80 4.57 -1.33
CA ARG A 34 10.27 5.90 -1.62
C ARG A 34 8.81 6.03 -1.18
N ALA A 35 7.97 5.06 -1.56
CA ALA A 35 6.56 5.05 -1.19
C ALA A 35 6.35 4.95 0.33
N THR A 36 7.06 4.04 1.03
CA THR A 36 6.91 3.88 2.48
C THR A 36 7.46 5.07 3.26
N VAL A 37 8.55 5.69 2.82
CA VAL A 37 9.08 6.94 3.41
C VAL A 37 8.08 8.08 3.21
N ALA A 38 7.49 8.23 2.03
CA ALA A 38 6.50 9.27 1.76
C ALA A 38 5.27 9.12 2.68
N LEU A 39 4.75 7.90 2.84
CA LEU A 39 3.64 7.61 3.74
C LEU A 39 4.01 7.87 5.21
N SER A 40 5.20 7.46 5.64
CA SER A 40 5.71 7.71 7.00
C SER A 40 5.84 9.20 7.30
N ASN A 41 6.42 9.99 6.38
CA ASN A 41 6.54 11.44 6.52
C ASN A 41 5.18 12.15 6.59
N ALA A 42 4.14 11.57 5.98
CA ALA A 42 2.78 12.05 6.07
C ALA A 42 2.01 11.54 7.31
N SER A 43 2.67 10.81 8.21
CA SER A 43 2.07 10.16 9.39
C SER A 43 0.91 9.23 9.02
N VAL A 44 1.02 8.53 7.88
CA VAL A 44 0.05 7.54 7.42
C VAL A 44 0.54 6.14 7.74
N ASN A 45 -0.24 5.38 8.50
CA ASN A 45 0.06 3.99 8.81
C ASN A 45 -0.23 3.07 7.62
N ILE A 46 0.61 2.05 7.42
CA ILE A 46 0.43 1.02 6.39
C ILE A 46 -0.18 -0.21 7.07
N GLU A 47 -1.43 -0.52 6.72
CA GLU A 47 -2.18 -1.66 7.25
C GLU A 47 -1.88 -2.95 6.47
N MET A 48 -1.62 -2.81 5.18
CA MET A 48 -1.20 -3.91 4.30
C MET A 48 -0.33 -3.36 3.18
N MET A 49 0.65 -4.14 2.76
CA MET A 49 1.42 -3.88 1.56
C MET A 49 1.43 -5.14 0.69
N ASN A 50 1.20 -4.97 -0.60
CA ASN A 50 1.30 -6.04 -1.57
C ASN A 50 2.05 -5.56 -2.81
N GLN A 51 3.15 -6.24 -3.13
CA GLN A 51 3.79 -6.20 -4.43
C GLN A 51 3.63 -7.61 -5.00
N GLY A 52 2.59 -7.78 -5.81
CA GLY A 52 2.26 -9.09 -6.40
C GLY A 52 3.25 -9.49 -7.48
N SER A 53 2.87 -10.46 -8.31
CA SER A 53 3.64 -10.84 -9.52
C SER A 53 3.66 -9.75 -10.61
N SER A 54 2.87 -8.68 -10.44
CA SER A 54 2.87 -7.54 -11.36
C SER A 54 4.13 -6.71 -11.16
N GLU A 55 4.99 -6.70 -12.18
CA GLU A 55 6.21 -5.89 -12.21
C GLU A 55 5.93 -4.37 -12.40
N ILE A 56 4.65 -4.00 -12.52
CA ILE A 56 4.21 -2.63 -12.85
C ILE A 56 3.31 -2.01 -11.79
N SER A 57 3.11 -2.67 -10.64
CA SER A 57 2.22 -2.13 -9.60
C SER A 57 2.65 -2.49 -8.17
N MET A 58 2.31 -1.59 -7.25
CA MET A 58 2.48 -1.77 -5.82
C MET A 58 1.25 -1.22 -5.10
N MET A 59 0.71 -2.00 -4.17
CA MET A 59 -0.52 -1.69 -3.46
C MET A 59 -0.25 -1.47 -1.98
N PHE A 60 -0.90 -0.47 -1.42
CA PHE A 60 -0.92 -0.16 0.01
C PHE A 60 -2.37 -0.10 0.49
N ALA A 61 -2.67 -0.75 1.61
CA ALA A 61 -3.88 -0.49 2.37
C ALA A 61 -3.55 0.46 3.53
N VAL A 62 -4.37 1.47 3.71
CA VAL A 62 -4.31 2.46 4.80
C VAL A 62 -5.69 2.61 5.41
N LYS A 63 -5.83 3.24 6.59
CA LYS A 63 -7.15 3.58 7.12
C LYS A 63 -7.86 4.53 6.15
N ALA A 64 -9.17 4.33 5.96
CA ALA A 64 -9.96 5.14 5.01
C ALA A 64 -9.87 6.65 5.28
N GLY A 65 -9.77 7.04 6.55
CA GLY A 65 -9.56 8.44 6.97
C GLY A 65 -8.25 9.06 6.47
N ASP A 66 -7.22 8.26 6.26
CA ASP A 66 -5.90 8.71 5.83
C ASP A 66 -5.72 8.73 4.31
N SER A 67 -6.69 8.19 3.57
CA SER A 67 -6.63 8.03 2.10
C SER A 67 -6.21 9.30 1.35
N LYS A 68 -6.77 10.46 1.72
CA LYS A 68 -6.43 11.74 1.08
C LYS A 68 -4.99 12.18 1.34
N ASN A 69 -4.50 11.98 2.56
CA ASN A 69 -3.13 12.33 2.92
C ASN A 69 -2.14 11.37 2.26
N ALA A 70 -2.47 10.08 2.24
CA ALA A 70 -1.69 9.05 1.58
C ALA A 70 -1.53 9.32 0.08
N VAL A 71 -2.62 9.61 -0.63
CA VAL A 71 -2.58 9.93 -2.06
C VAL A 71 -1.76 11.19 -2.32
N LYS A 72 -1.93 12.26 -1.53
CA LYS A 72 -1.14 13.49 -1.69
C LYS A 72 0.35 13.26 -1.44
N ALA A 73 0.70 12.49 -0.41
CA ALA A 73 2.09 12.18 -0.07
C ALA A 73 2.78 11.38 -1.17
N LEU A 74 2.10 10.35 -1.69
CA LEU A 74 2.60 9.56 -2.82
C LEU A 74 2.67 10.40 -4.09
N TYR A 75 1.67 11.23 -4.36
CA TYR A 75 1.70 12.11 -5.53
C TYR A 75 2.90 13.05 -5.49
N LYS A 76 3.12 13.72 -4.35
CA LYS A 76 4.28 14.59 -4.12
C LYS A 76 5.60 13.85 -4.32
N GLU A 77 5.74 12.63 -3.80
CA GLU A 77 6.98 11.86 -3.96
C GLU A 77 7.27 11.46 -5.41
N PHE A 78 6.25 11.12 -6.20
CA PHE A 78 6.44 10.55 -7.53
C PHE A 78 6.29 11.55 -8.68
N PHE A 79 5.69 12.72 -8.45
CA PHE A 79 5.37 13.69 -9.52
C PHE A 79 5.81 15.13 -9.24
N GLU A 80 6.29 15.45 -8.03
CA GLU A 80 6.87 16.76 -7.67
C GLU A 80 8.35 16.64 -7.29
#